data_AF-A0A0D0RII6-F1
#
_entry.id   AF-A0A0D0RII6-F1
#
_cell.length_a   1.000
_cell.length_b   1.000
_cell.length_c   1.000
_cell.angle_alpha   90.00
_cell.angle_beta   90.00
_cell.angle_gamma   90.00
#
_symmetry.space_group_name_H-M   'P 1'
#
loop_
_entity.id
_entity.type
_entity.pdbx_description
1 polymer ?
#
loop_
_entity_poly.entity_id
_entity_poly.type
_entity_poly.pdbx_seq_one_letter_code
_entity_poly.pdbx_strand_id
1 'polypeptide(L)'
;MEFKASAAIPRIYRMKFHRDIYKDLAALEKAIGKEDNEEKSNLDLFSLEMFENIAYVMAKHANASIPNTPEEWLDEFNTFSIYQVLPKLIQLWGLNVQTDVQAKKNLQKTDRPMTTPLFLLRCVQLGISIRDLDLLSIGMVNDMYVESSNDEYDYDVVATQEDFDNF
;
A
#
# COMPACT_ATOMS: atom_id res chain seq x y z
N MET A 1 9.22 16.99 -19.09
CA MET A 1 9.43 16.48 -17.73
C MET A 1 9.00 15.03 -17.66
N GLU A 2 9.85 14.17 -17.11
CA GLU A 2 9.59 12.74 -16.96
C GLU A 2 9.35 12.40 -15.49
N PHE A 3 8.36 11.55 -15.25
CA PHE A 3 8.06 11.01 -13.94
C PHE A 3 8.22 9.50 -14.02
N LYS A 4 8.79 8.92 -12.97
CA LYS A 4 8.96 7.48 -12.86
C LYS A 4 8.30 7.03 -11.57
N ALA A 5 7.44 6.03 -11.67
CA ALA A 5 6.99 5.29 -10.51
C ALA A 5 7.97 4.13 -10.26
N SER A 6 8.24 3.79 -9.00
CA SER A 6 9.06 2.64 -8.62
C SER A 6 8.71 2.17 -7.21
N ALA A 7 8.94 0.90 -6.89
CA ALA A 7 8.73 0.33 -5.56
C ALA A 7 9.58 1.01 -4.46
N ALA A 8 10.63 1.76 -4.82
CA ALA A 8 11.44 2.52 -3.88
C ALA A 8 10.78 3.83 -3.40
N ILE A 9 9.83 4.37 -4.18
CA ILE A 9 9.24 5.70 -3.94
C ILE A 9 8.47 5.79 -2.63
N PRO A 10 7.63 4.81 -2.22
CA PRO A 10 6.96 4.89 -0.91
C PRO A 10 7.95 5.01 0.24
N ARG A 11 9.07 4.29 0.17
CA ARG A 11 10.12 4.32 1.20
C ARG A 11 10.82 5.68 1.23
N ILE A 12 11.20 6.20 0.06
CA ILE A 12 11.89 7.49 -0.05
C ILE A 12 10.99 8.63 0.44
N TYR A 13 9.72 8.65 0.01
CA TYR A 13 8.76 9.65 0.41
C TYR A 13 8.52 9.64 1.93
N ARG A 14 8.39 8.44 2.52
CA ARG A 14 8.25 8.27 3.97
C ARG A 14 9.48 8.73 4.75
N MET A 15 10.68 8.48 4.23
CA MET A 15 11.92 8.93 4.88
C MET A 15 12.12 10.44 4.77
N LYS A 16 11.74 11.05 3.64
CA LYS A 16 11.97 12.48 3.38
C LYS A 16 10.94 13.38 4.04
N PHE A 17 9.66 12.99 4.03
CA PHE A 17 8.55 13.82 4.50
C PHE A 17 7.82 13.26 5.71
N HIS A 18 8.20 12.07 6.21
CA HIS A 18 7.52 11.39 7.32
C HIS A 18 6.02 11.15 7.08
N ARG A 19 5.63 11.06 5.80
CA ARG A 19 4.24 10.89 5.36
C ARG A 19 4.08 9.64 4.52
N ASP A 20 2.82 9.23 4.34
CA ASP A 20 2.48 8.09 3.52
C ASP A 20 1.95 8.55 2.16
N ILE A 21 2.70 8.23 1.10
CA ILE A 21 2.36 8.64 -0.27
C ILE A 21 1.00 8.11 -0.73
N TYR A 22 0.56 6.95 -0.24
CA TYR A 22 -0.74 6.38 -0.62
C TYR A 22 -1.89 7.19 -0.03
N LYS A 23 -1.76 7.58 1.24
CA LYS A 23 -2.76 8.42 1.90
C LYS A 23 -2.83 9.80 1.26
N ASP A 24 -1.68 10.36 0.93
CA ASP A 24 -1.59 11.69 0.31
C ASP A 24 -2.16 11.68 -1.12
N LEU A 25 -1.82 10.69 -1.95
CA LEU A 25 -2.41 10.54 -3.29
C LEU A 25 -3.92 10.37 -3.25
N ALA A 26 -4.44 9.53 -2.35
CA ALA A 26 -5.89 9.33 -2.20
C ALA A 26 -6.62 10.58 -1.71
N ALA A 27 -5.99 11.37 -0.84
CA ALA A 27 -6.53 12.64 -0.38
C ALA A 27 -6.58 13.67 -1.52
N LEU A 28 -5.52 13.75 -2.33
CA LEU A 28 -5.44 14.64 -3.50
C LEU A 28 -6.46 14.27 -4.58
N GLU A 29 -6.60 12.99 -4.89
CA GLU A 29 -7.60 12.49 -5.84
C GLU A 29 -9.01 12.87 -5.40
N LYS A 30 -9.34 12.67 -4.12
CA LYS A 30 -10.64 13.05 -3.55
C LYS A 30 -10.87 14.56 -3.53
N ALA A 31 -9.81 15.36 -3.33
CA ALA A 31 -9.89 16.81 -3.33
C ALA A 31 -10.22 17.37 -4.72
N ILE A 32 -9.76 16.71 -5.78
CA ILE A 32 -9.99 17.13 -7.17
C ILE A 32 -11.24 16.51 -7.78
N GLY A 33 -11.60 15.28 -7.42
CA GLY A 33 -12.79 14.58 -7.94
C GLY A 33 -14.13 15.07 -7.37
N LYS A 34 -14.15 16.01 -6.41
CA LYS A 34 -15.39 16.68 -5.97
C LYS A 34 -15.74 17.82 -6.93
N GLU A 35 -16.24 17.46 -8.12
CA GLU A 35 -16.61 18.43 -9.16
C GLU A 35 -18.05 18.98 -9.09
N ASP A 36 -18.89 18.59 -8.12
CA ASP A 36 -20.33 18.95 -8.16
C ASP A 36 -20.83 19.99 -7.14
N ASN A 37 -19.97 20.67 -6.37
CA ASN A 37 -20.42 21.81 -5.56
C ASN A 37 -19.58 23.05 -5.86
N GLU A 38 -20.30 24.14 -6.16
CA GLU A 38 -19.92 25.41 -6.78
C GLU A 38 -18.81 26.24 -6.11
N GLU A 39 -17.99 25.66 -5.24
CA GLU A 39 -16.80 26.30 -4.69
C GLU A 39 -15.53 25.73 -5.33
N LYS A 40 -15.35 26.09 -6.60
CA LYS A 40 -14.05 26.02 -7.27
C LYS A 40 -13.03 26.70 -6.34
N SER A 41 -11.98 25.97 -5.95
CA SER A 41 -10.80 26.43 -5.20
C SER A 41 -10.77 26.20 -3.67
N ASN A 42 -11.21 25.04 -3.17
CA ASN A 42 -10.74 24.56 -1.85
C ASN A 42 -9.62 23.51 -1.98
N LEU A 43 -8.72 23.70 -2.95
CA LEU A 43 -7.42 23.03 -2.91
C LEU A 43 -6.63 23.73 -1.80
N ASP A 44 -6.71 23.16 -0.60
CA ASP A 44 -6.04 23.67 0.59
C ASP A 44 -4.52 23.80 0.33
N LEU A 45 -3.88 24.78 0.96
CA LEU A 45 -2.43 25.02 0.86
C LEU A 45 -1.64 23.72 1.14
N PHE A 46 -2.15 22.92 2.09
CA PHE A 46 -1.63 21.62 2.45
C PHE A 46 -1.71 20.57 1.32
N SER A 47 -2.71 20.66 0.45
CA SER A 47 -2.87 19.80 -0.72
C SER A 47 -1.89 20.21 -1.84
N LEU A 48 -1.57 21.50 -1.98
CA LEU A 48 -0.52 21.94 -2.90
C LEU A 48 0.84 21.37 -2.49
N GLU A 49 1.19 21.52 -1.21
CA GLU A 49 2.47 21.04 -0.67
C GLU A 49 2.62 19.51 -0.86
N MET A 50 1.55 18.74 -0.61
CA MET A 50 1.54 17.29 -0.87
C MET A 50 1.83 16.97 -2.33
N PHE A 51 1.13 17.65 -3.23
CA PHE A 51 1.27 17.41 -4.66
C PHE A 51 2.69 17.73 -5.13
N GLU A 52 3.26 18.86 -4.71
CA GLU A 52 4.62 19.27 -5.02
C GLU A 52 5.65 18.25 -4.51
N ASN A 53 5.50 17.77 -3.28
CA ASN A 53 6.39 16.77 -2.69
C ASN A 53 6.33 15.43 -3.43
N ILE A 54 5.13 14.98 -3.82
CA ILE A 54 4.95 13.74 -4.60
C ILE A 54 5.59 13.90 -5.98
N ALA A 55 5.28 14.99 -6.66
CA ALA A 55 5.83 15.29 -7.98
C ALA A 55 7.36 15.32 -7.94
N TYR A 56 7.95 16.00 -6.95
CA TYR A 56 9.40 16.08 -6.75
C TYR A 56 10.04 14.70 -6.59
N VAL A 57 9.49 13.82 -5.75
CA VAL A 57 10.07 12.49 -5.52
C VAL A 57 10.00 11.64 -6.78
N MET A 58 8.86 11.65 -7.48
CA MET A 58 8.70 10.90 -8.74
C MET A 58 9.58 11.45 -9.86
N ALA A 59 9.81 12.76 -9.88
CA ALA A 59 10.70 13.43 -10.83
C ALA A 59 12.16 13.07 -10.56
N LYS A 60 12.62 13.24 -9.32
CA LYS A 60 14.00 12.93 -8.90
C LYS A 60 14.34 11.46 -9.11
N HIS A 61 13.34 10.59 -8.99
CA HIS A 61 13.53 9.17 -9.26
C HIS A 61 13.60 8.84 -10.77
N ALA A 62 13.04 9.69 -11.63
CA ALA A 62 13.20 9.58 -13.08
C ALA A 62 14.56 10.12 -13.55
N ASN A 63 15.03 11.23 -12.94
CA ASN A 63 16.27 11.88 -13.32
C ASN A 63 17.07 12.29 -12.07
N ALA A 64 18.27 11.71 -11.94
CA ALA A 64 19.19 12.00 -10.84
C ALA A 64 19.81 13.42 -10.90
N SER A 65 19.70 14.11 -12.04
CA SER A 65 20.22 15.48 -12.22
C SER A 65 19.35 16.56 -11.58
N ILE A 66 18.17 16.20 -11.04
CA ILE A 66 17.25 17.14 -10.39
C ILE A 66 17.84 17.63 -9.04
N PRO A 67 17.66 18.92 -8.69
CA PRO A 67 18.12 19.49 -7.43
C PRO A 67 17.71 18.73 -6.16
N ASN A 68 18.44 18.97 -5.06
CA ASN A 68 18.24 18.23 -3.81
C ASN A 68 17.06 18.74 -2.97
N THR A 69 16.58 19.94 -3.27
CA THR A 69 15.43 20.57 -2.60
C THR A 69 14.24 20.67 -3.57
N PRO A 70 13.00 20.52 -3.05
CA PRO A 70 11.79 20.74 -3.86
C PRO A 70 11.69 22.17 -4.38
N GLU A 71 12.09 23.16 -3.57
CA GLU A 71 12.04 24.59 -3.88
C GLU A 71 12.86 24.95 -5.12
N GLU A 72 14.15 24.56 -5.17
CA GLU A 72 15.02 24.81 -6.33
C GLU A 72 14.51 24.13 -7.59
N TRP A 73 13.88 22.96 -7.43
CA TRP A 73 13.30 22.23 -8.55
C TRP A 73 12.01 22.90 -9.06
N LEU A 74 11.19 23.48 -8.17
CA LEU A 74 9.97 24.19 -8.56
C LEU A 74 10.27 25.54 -9.22
N ASP A 75 11.35 26.23 -8.83
CA ASP A 75 11.80 27.49 -9.44
C ASP A 75 12.12 27.36 -10.94
N GLU A 76 12.42 26.14 -11.42
CA GLU A 76 12.62 25.87 -12.85
C GLU A 76 11.33 25.98 -13.68
N PHE A 77 10.15 25.98 -13.04
CA PHE A 77 8.85 26.01 -13.70
C PHE A 77 8.17 27.37 -13.55
N ASN A 78 7.85 28.01 -14.68
CA ASN A 78 7.10 29.27 -14.68
C ASN A 78 5.61 29.06 -14.31
N THR A 79 5.08 27.85 -14.49
CA THR A 79 3.72 27.46 -14.07
C THR A 79 3.69 25.95 -13.84
N PHE A 80 3.24 25.53 -12.66
CA PHE A 80 3.13 24.11 -12.32
C PHE A 80 1.67 23.72 -12.08
N SER A 81 0.99 23.29 -13.15
CA SER A 81 -0.45 23.03 -13.13
C SER A 81 -0.81 21.65 -12.56
N ILE A 82 -1.35 21.65 -11.34
CA ILE A 82 -1.80 20.44 -10.60
C ILE A 82 -2.74 19.57 -11.44
N TYR A 83 -3.74 20.17 -12.08
CA TYR A 83 -4.76 19.45 -12.86
C TYR A 83 -4.20 18.69 -14.06
N GLN A 84 -3.05 19.10 -14.60
CA GLN A 84 -2.41 18.41 -15.71
C GLN A 84 -1.44 17.33 -15.25
N VAL A 85 -0.74 17.60 -14.16
CA VAL A 85 0.34 16.73 -13.67
C VAL A 85 -0.22 15.62 -12.78
N LEU A 86 -1.16 15.91 -11.89
CA LEU A 86 -1.66 14.93 -10.93
C LEU A 86 -2.29 13.69 -11.59
N PRO A 87 -3.17 13.79 -12.61
CA PRO A 87 -3.70 12.61 -13.28
C PRO A 87 -2.61 11.71 -13.86
N LYS A 88 -1.52 12.32 -14.35
CA LYS A 88 -0.36 11.60 -14.89
C LYS A 88 0.43 10.88 -13.79
N LEU A 89 0.58 11.51 -12.61
CA LEU A 89 1.20 10.88 -11.44
C LEU A 89 0.38 9.68 -10.95
N ILE A 90 -0.94 9.85 -10.82
CA ILE A 90 -1.87 8.77 -10.41
C ILE A 90 -1.83 7.64 -11.43
N GLN A 91 -1.84 7.93 -12.73
CA GLN A 91 -1.77 6.90 -13.77
C GLN A 91 -0.46 6.10 -13.69
N LEU A 92 0.69 6.77 -13.61
CA LEU A 92 2.00 6.12 -13.49
C LEU A 92 2.11 5.30 -12.21
N TRP A 93 1.54 5.81 -11.11
CA TRP A 93 1.49 5.10 -9.85
C TRP A 93 0.58 3.87 -9.91
N GLY A 94 -0.63 4.01 -10.48
CA GLY A 94 -1.60 2.93 -10.64
C GLY A 94 -1.04 1.77 -11.46
N LEU A 95 -0.28 2.06 -12.52
CA LEU A 95 0.43 1.03 -13.30
C LEU A 95 1.45 0.25 -12.47
N ASN A 96 2.11 0.92 -11.52
CA ASN A 96 3.06 0.25 -10.63
C ASN A 96 2.37 -0.53 -9.50
N VAL A 97 1.27 -0.01 -8.93
CA VAL A 97 0.54 -0.69 -7.84
C VAL A 97 -0.23 -1.91 -8.35
N GLN A 98 -0.65 -1.94 -9.62
CA GLN A 98 -1.32 -3.11 -10.21
C GLN A 98 -0.46 -4.39 -10.25
N THR A 99 0.84 -4.31 -9.98
CA THR A 99 1.70 -5.50 -9.86
C THR A 99 1.71 -6.16 -8.48
N ASP A 100 1.05 -5.57 -7.48
CA ASP A 100 0.69 -6.32 -6.28
C ASP A 100 -0.46 -7.28 -6.63
N VAL A 101 -0.14 -8.58 -6.63
CA VAL A 101 -1.11 -9.67 -6.78
C VAL A 101 -2.25 -9.42 -5.82
N GLN A 102 -3.43 -9.07 -6.35
CA GLN A 102 -4.68 -9.07 -5.59
C GLN A 102 -4.80 -10.46 -4.97
N ALA A 103 -4.79 -10.54 -3.63
CA ALA A 103 -5.07 -11.79 -2.95
C ALA A 103 -6.41 -12.32 -3.51
N LYS A 104 -6.37 -13.46 -4.20
CA LYS A 104 -7.52 -14.04 -4.92
C LYS A 104 -8.69 -14.41 -4.00
N LYS A 105 -8.51 -14.29 -2.68
CA LYS A 105 -9.56 -14.41 -1.68
C LYS A 105 -9.72 -13.08 -0.96
N ASN A 106 -10.92 -12.49 -1.05
CA ASN A 106 -11.40 -11.52 -0.06
C ASN A 106 -11.58 -12.27 1.27
N LEU A 107 -10.47 -12.53 1.97
CA LEU A 107 -10.54 -12.83 3.39
C LEU A 107 -11.24 -11.62 4.00
N GLN A 108 -12.40 -11.82 4.63
CA GLN A 108 -12.95 -10.78 5.49
C GLN A 108 -11.82 -10.42 6.46
N LYS A 109 -11.23 -9.23 6.32
CA LYS A 109 -10.36 -8.69 7.35
C LYS A 109 -11.21 -8.71 8.61
N THR A 110 -10.90 -9.64 9.49
CA THR A 110 -11.36 -9.50 10.85
C THR A 110 -10.49 -8.37 11.39
N ASP A 111 -10.90 -7.11 11.16
CA ASP A 111 -10.25 -5.88 11.67
C ASP A 111 -10.21 -5.82 13.21
N ARG A 112 -10.45 -6.97 13.88
CA ARG A 112 -10.39 -7.11 15.30
C ARG A 112 -8.92 -7.36 15.67
N PRO A 113 -8.32 -6.50 16.50
CA PRO A 113 -6.98 -6.76 17.00
C PRO A 113 -6.93 -8.15 17.65
N MET A 114 -5.83 -8.86 17.45
CA MET A 114 -5.63 -10.19 18.05
C MET A 114 -5.51 -10.06 19.56
N THR A 115 -6.65 -10.18 20.24
CA THR A 115 -6.73 -10.15 21.70
C THR A 115 -6.48 -11.53 22.27
N THR A 116 -5.97 -11.61 23.49
CA THR A 116 -5.74 -12.88 24.21
C THR A 116 -6.96 -13.81 24.21
N PRO A 117 -8.21 -13.31 24.43
CA PRO A 117 -9.41 -14.16 24.34
C PRO A 117 -9.67 -14.71 22.93
N LEU A 118 -9.42 -13.91 21.88
CA LEU A 118 -9.58 -14.36 20.50
C LEU A 118 -8.56 -15.45 20.15
N PHE A 119 -7.30 -15.27 20.58
CA PHE A 119 -6.24 -16.25 20.40
C PHE A 119 -6.55 -17.60 21.08
N LEU A 120 -7.01 -17.57 22.33
CA LEU A 120 -7.42 -18.78 23.04
C LEU A 120 -8.63 -19.46 22.39
N LEU A 121 -9.59 -18.67 21.86
CA LEU A 121 -10.70 -19.21 21.09
C LEU A 121 -10.21 -19.94 19.83
N ARG A 122 -9.23 -19.37 19.10
CA ARG A 122 -8.62 -20.04 17.94
C ARG A 122 -7.94 -21.34 18.32
N CYS A 123 -7.20 -21.36 19.44
CA CYS A 123 -6.58 -22.58 19.95
C CYS A 123 -7.61 -23.67 20.19
N VAL A 124 -8.75 -23.34 20.82
CA VAL A 124 -9.84 -24.29 21.07
C VAL A 124 -10.48 -24.77 19.76
N GLN A 125 -10.70 -23.87 18.79
CA GLN A 125 -11.27 -24.22 17.48
C GLN A 125 -10.39 -25.20 16.69
N LEU A 126 -9.07 -25.08 16.84
CA LEU A 126 -8.08 -25.99 16.25
C LEU A 126 -7.82 -27.24 17.09
N GLY A 127 -8.46 -27.39 18.27
CA GLY A 127 -8.21 -28.50 19.18
C GLY A 127 -6.83 -28.46 19.86
N ILE A 128 -6.16 -27.30 19.89
CA ILE A 128 -4.86 -27.11 20.53
C ILE A 128 -5.05 -27.04 22.05
N SER A 129 -4.37 -27.94 22.76
CA SER A 129 -4.35 -27.95 24.22
C SER A 129 -3.53 -26.78 24.75
N ILE A 130 -3.91 -26.26 25.92
CA ILE A 130 -3.17 -25.16 26.56
C ILE A 130 -1.70 -25.49 26.85
N ARG A 131 -1.37 -26.79 26.90
CA ARG A 131 0.00 -27.29 27.12
C ARG A 131 0.89 -27.18 25.89
N ASP A 132 0.29 -27.17 24.71
CA ASP A 132 1.01 -27.12 23.43
C ASP A 132 1.26 -25.67 22.98
N LEU A 133 0.67 -24.69 23.67
CA LEU A 133 0.86 -23.27 23.41
C LEU A 133 2.31 -22.80 23.66
N ASP A 134 3.07 -23.47 24.51
CA ASP A 134 4.48 -23.13 24.75
C ASP A 134 5.35 -23.39 23.50
N LEU A 135 4.88 -24.24 22.59
CA LEU A 135 5.58 -24.60 21.35
C LEU A 135 5.10 -23.81 20.13
N LEU A 136 4.01 -23.05 20.26
CA LEU A 136 3.32 -22.43 19.13
C LEU A 136 3.22 -20.91 19.31
N SER A 137 3.70 -20.17 18.31
CA SER A 137 3.52 -18.72 18.29
C SER A 137 2.09 -18.35 17.92
N ILE A 138 1.66 -17.15 18.34
CA ILE A 138 0.35 -16.59 17.98
C ILE A 138 0.17 -16.53 16.44
N GLY A 139 1.25 -16.27 15.70
CA GLY A 139 1.24 -16.29 14.24
C GLY A 139 0.89 -17.66 13.68
N MET A 140 1.59 -18.70 14.14
CA MET A 140 1.39 -20.08 13.67
C MET A 140 -0.03 -20.58 13.91
N VAL A 141 -0.62 -20.27 15.06
CA VAL A 141 -2.01 -20.65 15.36
C VAL A 141 -3.00 -19.95 14.42
N ASN A 142 -2.75 -18.68 14.08
CA ASN A 142 -3.59 -17.98 13.12
C ASN A 142 -3.43 -18.53 11.71
N ASP A 143 -2.21 -18.85 11.30
CA ASP A 143 -1.92 -19.45 9.99
C ASP A 143 -2.62 -20.82 9.86
N MET A 144 -2.50 -21.68 10.88
CA MET A 144 -3.21 -22.96 10.94
C MET A 144 -4.73 -22.78 10.90
N TYR A 145 -5.27 -21.78 11.61
CA TYR A 145 -6.71 -21.49 11.59
C TYR A 145 -7.19 -21.03 10.20
N VAL A 146 -6.41 -20.19 9.53
CA VAL A 146 -6.68 -19.76 8.16
C VAL A 146 -6.64 -20.95 7.21
N GLU A 147 -5.65 -21.82 7.35
CA GLU A 147 -5.52 -22.99 6.47
C GLU A 147 -6.64 -24.01 6.69
N SER A 148 -7.04 -24.27 7.94
CA SER A 148 -8.21 -25.13 8.23
C SER A 148 -9.52 -24.59 7.64
N SER A 149 -9.60 -23.29 7.36
CA SER A 149 -10.75 -22.67 6.70
C SER A 149 -10.66 -22.77 5.17
N ASN A 150 -9.52 -23.19 4.63
CA ASN A 150 -9.24 -23.33 3.20
C ASN A 150 -9.30 -24.79 2.72
N ASP A 151 -9.60 -25.77 3.59
CA ASP A 151 -9.64 -27.20 3.25
C ASP A 151 -10.62 -27.55 2.10
N GLU A 152 -11.66 -26.75 1.88
CA GLU A 152 -12.62 -26.94 0.78
C GLU A 152 -12.23 -26.21 -0.52
N TYR A 153 -11.07 -25.56 -0.57
CA TYR A 153 -10.66 -24.78 -1.73
C TYR A 153 -10.05 -25.66 -2.82
N ASP A 154 -10.60 -25.58 -4.04
CA ASP A 154 -10.04 -26.22 -5.22
C ASP A 154 -8.78 -25.48 -5.67
N TYR A 155 -7.62 -26.11 -5.46
CA TYR A 155 -6.33 -25.57 -5.85
C TYR A 155 -5.96 -26.05 -7.25
N ASP A 156 -5.62 -25.13 -8.17
CA ASP A 156 -5.17 -25.43 -9.54
C ASP A 156 -3.93 -26.35 -9.58
N VAL A 157 -3.12 -26.34 -8.51
CA VAL A 157 -1.93 -27.17 -8.34
C VAL A 157 -1.91 -27.69 -6.90
N VAL A 158 -2.01 -29.01 -6.74
CA VAL A 158 -1.87 -29.69 -5.46
C VAL A 158 -0.43 -30.18 -5.34
N ALA A 159 0.26 -29.81 -4.26
CA ALA A 159 1.61 -30.29 -3.99
C ALA A 159 1.60 -31.82 -3.87
N THR A 160 2.44 -32.49 -4.66
CA THR A 160 2.56 -33.94 -4.66
C THR A 160 3.62 -34.38 -3.66
N GLN A 161 3.61 -35.65 -3.25
CA GLN A 161 4.65 -36.22 -2.37
C GLN A 161 6.06 -36.01 -2.95
N GLU A 162 6.19 -36.04 -4.28
CA GLU A 162 7.46 -35.86 -4.99
C GLU A 162 7.99 -34.41 -4.85
N ASP A 163 7.11 -33.41 -4.69
CA ASP A 163 7.51 -32.02 -4.42
C ASP A 163 8.04 -31.85 -3.00
N PHE A 164 7.50 -32.59 -2.03
CA PHE A 164 7.97 -32.56 -0.63
C PHE A 164 9.32 -33.25 -0.45
N ASP A 165 9.56 -34.34 -1.18
CA ASP A 165 10.82 -35.09 -1.09
C ASP A 165 12.00 -34.35 -1.75
N ASN A 166 11.73 -33.29 -2.53
CA ASN A 166 12.72 -32.45 -3.23
C ASN A 166 13.13 -31.16 -2.47
N PHE A 167 12.54 -30.89 -1.30
CA PHE A 167 12.87 -29.75 -0.43
C PHE A 167 13.96 -30.08 0.60
#